data_AF-A0A6G3XEM3-F1
#
_entry.id   AF-A0A6G3XEM3-F1
#
_cell.length_a   1.000
_cell.length_b   1.000
_cell.length_c   1.000
_cell.angle_alpha   90.00
_cell.angle_beta   90.00
_cell.angle_gamma   90.00
#
_symmetry.space_group_name_H-M   'P 1'
#
loop_
_entity.id
_entity.type
_entity.pdbx_description
1 polymer ?
#
loop_
_entity_poly.entity_id
_entity_poly.type
_entity_poly.pdbx_seq_one_letter_code
_entity_poly.pdbx_strand_id
1 'polypeptide(L)'
;TVYRRWEDVGGLLADVLDAAGEDDWEPADTGSLRGDLTALNDEIQESLVVRPSIPQALMAAAFRSARAADAQERLWEDRYARCEVIVERAVERGELPSHTDARRLLIASTAPLYHQLV
;
A
#
# COMPACT_ATOMS: atom_id res chain seq x y z
N THR A 1 -19.28 -10.74 -22.03
CA THR A 1 -18.27 -11.77 -21.72
C THR A 1 -16.94 -11.09 -21.50
N VAL A 2 -16.04 -11.69 -20.71
CA VAL A 2 -14.81 -11.12 -20.14
C VAL A 2 -14.03 -10.21 -21.13
N TYR A 3 -13.69 -10.71 -22.32
CA TYR A 3 -12.94 -9.95 -23.32
C TYR A 3 -13.64 -8.68 -23.85
N ARG A 4 -14.98 -8.60 -23.78
CA ARG A 4 -15.73 -7.38 -24.18
C ARG A 4 -15.53 -6.22 -23.18
N ARG A 5 -15.25 -6.52 -21.91
CA ARG A 5 -15.13 -5.51 -20.85
C ARG A 5 -13.69 -5.08 -20.60
N TRP A 6 -12.76 -6.03 -20.64
CA TRP A 6 -11.38 -5.78 -20.23
C TRP A 6 -10.34 -5.84 -21.35
N GLU A 7 -10.73 -6.29 -22.55
CA GLU A 7 -9.88 -6.43 -23.74
C GLU A 7 -8.78 -7.49 -23.59
N ASP A 8 -7.97 -7.41 -22.53
CA ASP A 8 -6.91 -8.35 -22.18
C ASP A 8 -6.78 -8.58 -20.64
N VAL A 9 -5.78 -9.37 -20.24
CA VAL A 9 -5.50 -9.67 -18.82
C VAL A 9 -5.01 -8.43 -18.08
N GLY A 10 -4.29 -7.52 -18.75
CA GLY A 10 -3.80 -6.27 -18.17
C GLY A 10 -4.94 -5.33 -17.81
N GLY A 11 -5.97 -5.24 -18.64
CA GLY A 11 -7.20 -4.50 -18.37
C GLY A 11 -7.96 -5.04 -17.16
N LEU A 12 -8.03 -6.37 -17.02
CA LEU A 12 -8.63 -7.01 -15.84
C LEU A 12 -7.84 -6.72 -14.56
N LEU A 13 -6.51 -6.84 -14.62
CA LEU A 13 -5.64 -6.58 -13.47
C LEU A 13 -5.69 -5.11 -13.03
N ALA A 14 -5.73 -4.17 -13.97
CA ALA A 14 -5.90 -2.76 -13.68
C ALA A 14 -7.24 -2.49 -12.96
N ASP A 15 -8.35 -3.06 -13.44
CA ASP A 15 -9.67 -2.93 -12.80
C ASP A 15 -9.68 -3.51 -11.37
N VAL A 16 -8.96 -4.62 -11.13
CA VAL A 16 -8.80 -5.20 -9.79
C VAL A 16 -7.97 -4.30 -8.87
N LEU A 17 -6.88 -3.71 -9.37
CA LEU A 17 -6.04 -2.78 -8.63
C LEU A 17 -6.79 -1.49 -8.28
N ASP A 18 -7.53 -0.94 -9.24
CA ASP A 18 -8.35 0.25 -9.03
C ASP A 18 -9.45 -0.05 -7.99
N ALA A 19 -10.15 -1.19 -8.09
CA ALA A 19 -11.15 -1.59 -7.10
C ALA A 19 -10.58 -1.85 -5.69
N ALA A 20 -9.32 -2.29 -5.59
CA ALA A 20 -8.63 -2.44 -4.29
C ALA A 20 -8.26 -1.10 -3.64
N GLY A 21 -8.27 -0.01 -4.39
CA GLY A 21 -8.12 1.35 -3.87
C GLY A 21 -9.45 1.97 -3.42
N GLU A 22 -10.60 1.46 -3.86
CA GLU A 22 -11.93 2.01 -3.53
C GLU A 22 -12.48 1.48 -2.17
N ASP A 23 -11.62 1.25 -1.19
CA ASP A 23 -12.02 0.85 0.17
C ASP A 23 -11.97 2.00 1.18
N ASP A 24 -12.61 1.81 2.34
CA ASP A 24 -12.62 2.76 3.47
C ASP A 24 -11.48 2.46 4.47
N TRP A 25 -10.38 1.83 4.01
CA TRP A 25 -9.29 1.47 4.90
C TRP A 25 -8.54 2.71 5.40
N GLU A 26 -8.21 2.69 6.69
CA GLU A 26 -7.42 3.71 7.39
C GLU A 26 -6.37 3.05 8.29
N PRO A 27 -5.18 3.67 8.48
CA PRO A 27 -4.18 3.14 9.39
C PRO A 27 -4.64 3.22 10.85
N ALA A 28 -4.20 2.24 11.65
CA ALA A 28 -4.48 2.19 13.07
C ALA A 28 -4.01 3.46 13.83
N ASP A 29 -4.76 3.85 14.86
CA ASP A 29 -4.35 4.85 15.85
C ASP A 29 -4.13 4.17 17.20
N THR A 30 -2.91 3.78 17.45
CA THR A 30 -2.47 3.12 18.69
C THR A 30 -2.04 4.12 19.76
N GLY A 31 -1.98 5.41 19.42
CA GLY A 31 -1.52 6.49 20.30
C GLY A 31 0.00 6.68 20.36
N SER A 32 0.78 6.01 19.50
CA SER A 32 2.23 6.26 19.38
C SER A 32 2.74 5.96 17.96
N LEU A 33 3.74 6.71 17.48
CA LEU A 33 4.33 6.49 16.16
C LEU A 33 4.79 5.04 15.99
N ARG A 34 5.47 4.51 17.02
CA ARG A 34 5.97 3.13 16.99
C ARG A 34 4.83 2.14 16.85
N GLY A 35 3.76 2.28 17.63
CA GLY A 35 2.62 1.37 17.57
C GLY A 35 1.89 1.45 16.23
N ASP A 36 1.72 2.66 15.69
CA ASP A 36 1.04 2.88 14.41
C ASP A 36 1.85 2.25 13.26
N LEU A 37 3.17 2.47 13.23
CA LEU A 37 4.05 1.85 12.24
C LEU A 37 4.18 0.34 12.40
N THR A 38 4.16 -0.18 13.64
CA THR A 38 4.14 -1.62 13.88
C THR A 38 2.86 -2.25 13.34
N ALA A 39 1.70 -1.69 13.67
CA ALA A 39 0.42 -2.17 13.17
C ALA A 39 0.36 -2.17 11.63
N LEU A 40 0.84 -1.09 11.00
CA LEU A 40 0.94 -1.01 9.54
C LEU A 40 1.82 -2.12 8.95
N ASN A 41 3.00 -2.36 9.54
CA ASN A 41 3.91 -3.39 9.06
C ASN A 41 3.38 -4.81 9.30
N ASP A 42 2.70 -5.05 10.41
CA ASP A 42 2.08 -6.33 10.71
C ASP A 42 0.98 -6.65 9.67
N GLU A 43 0.13 -5.69 9.34
CA GLU A 43 -0.91 -5.87 8.30
C GLU A 43 -0.30 -6.15 6.92
N ILE A 44 0.72 -5.39 6.53
CA ILE A 44 1.46 -5.63 5.28
C ILE A 44 2.03 -7.06 5.29
N GLN A 45 2.72 -7.45 6.37
CA GLN A 45 3.32 -8.77 6.49
C GLN A 45 2.26 -9.88 6.40
N GLU A 46 1.15 -9.77 7.12
CA GLU A 46 0.04 -10.74 7.08
C GLU A 46 -0.50 -10.92 5.67
N SER A 47 -0.67 -9.82 4.93
CA SER A 47 -1.13 -9.84 3.54
C SER A 47 -0.13 -10.50 2.56
N LEU A 48 1.18 -10.44 2.88
CA LEU A 48 2.25 -11.00 2.06
C LEU A 48 2.50 -12.49 2.34
N VAL A 49 2.27 -12.97 3.57
CA VAL A 49 2.55 -14.37 3.95
C VAL A 49 1.37 -15.32 3.74
N VAL A 50 0.15 -14.81 3.59
CA VAL A 50 -1.04 -15.63 3.29
C VAL A 50 -0.89 -16.35 1.94
N ARG A 51 -1.46 -17.56 1.80
CA ARG A 51 -1.38 -18.34 0.56
C ARG A 51 -2.77 -18.68 -0.01
N PRO A 52 -3.08 -18.25 -1.25
CA PRO A 52 -2.28 -17.38 -2.12
C PRO A 52 -2.26 -15.91 -1.63
N SER A 53 -1.14 -15.21 -1.80
CA SER A 53 -1.05 -13.77 -1.50
C SER A 53 -1.53 -12.96 -2.71
N ILE A 54 -2.62 -12.21 -2.52
CA ILE A 54 -3.17 -11.32 -3.54
C ILE A 54 -2.20 -10.17 -3.86
N PRO A 55 -1.62 -9.44 -2.87
CA PRO A 55 -0.66 -8.38 -3.15
C PRO A 55 0.56 -8.87 -3.96
N GLN A 56 1.13 -10.04 -3.62
CA GLN A 56 2.23 -10.61 -4.40
C GLN A 56 1.82 -10.93 -5.84
N ALA A 57 0.62 -11.49 -6.04
CA ALA A 57 0.10 -11.78 -7.36
C ALA A 57 -0.09 -10.49 -8.20
N LEU A 58 -0.60 -9.42 -7.58
CA LEU A 58 -0.78 -8.12 -8.22
C LEU A 58 0.56 -7.46 -8.58
N MET A 59 1.55 -7.50 -7.69
CA MET A 59 2.93 -7.07 -7.98
C MET A 59 3.55 -7.83 -9.15
N ALA A 60 3.40 -9.15 -9.18
CA ALA A 60 3.87 -9.96 -10.30
C ALA A 60 3.15 -9.62 -11.62
N ALA A 61 1.88 -9.24 -11.55
CA ALA A 61 1.04 -8.84 -12.67
C ALA A 61 1.46 -7.50 -13.28
N ALA A 62 1.86 -6.53 -12.44
CA ALA A 62 2.34 -5.22 -12.87
C ALA A 62 3.55 -5.32 -13.83
N PHE A 63 4.45 -6.29 -13.61
CA PHE A 63 5.59 -6.52 -14.51
C PHE A 63 5.19 -6.99 -15.92
N ARG A 64 3.95 -7.40 -16.14
CA ARG A 64 3.47 -7.98 -17.40
C ARG A 64 2.59 -7.03 -18.22
N SER A 65 2.23 -5.88 -17.68
CA SER A 65 1.34 -4.91 -18.35
C SER A 65 1.61 -3.49 -17.84
N ALA A 66 1.91 -2.57 -18.76
CA ALA A 66 2.05 -1.15 -18.44
C ALA A 66 0.78 -0.60 -17.75
N ARG A 67 -0.41 -1.00 -18.23
CA ARG A 67 -1.67 -0.58 -17.63
C ARG A 67 -1.83 -1.06 -16.18
N ALA A 68 -1.36 -2.27 -15.88
CA ALA A 68 -1.39 -2.80 -14.52
C ALA A 68 -0.32 -2.13 -13.65
N ALA A 69 0.86 -1.81 -14.20
CA ALA A 69 1.88 -1.04 -13.51
C ALA A 69 1.37 0.36 -13.10
N ASP A 70 0.72 1.08 -14.03
CA ASP A 70 0.14 2.40 -13.75
C ASP A 70 -0.95 2.33 -12.66
N ALA A 71 -1.79 1.29 -12.68
CA ALA A 71 -2.82 1.08 -11.66
C ALA A 71 -2.22 0.76 -10.29
N GLN A 72 -1.15 -0.02 -10.26
CA GLN A 72 -0.44 -0.32 -9.03
C GLN A 72 0.25 0.92 -8.46
N GLU A 73 0.86 1.76 -9.29
CA GLU A 73 1.46 3.02 -8.84
C GLU A 73 0.42 3.92 -8.18
N ARG A 74 -0.76 4.08 -8.79
CA ARG A 74 -1.87 4.84 -8.18
C ARG A 74 -2.32 4.26 -6.84
N LEU A 75 -2.41 2.93 -6.73
CA LEU A 75 -2.75 2.27 -5.47
C LEU A 75 -1.70 2.56 -4.39
N TRP A 76 -0.41 2.51 -4.70
CA TRP A 76 0.65 2.86 -3.74
C TRP A 76 0.60 4.32 -3.31
N GLU A 77 0.38 5.25 -4.26
CA GLU A 77 0.24 6.67 -3.96
C GLU A 77 -0.92 6.93 -2.99
N ASP A 78 -2.09 6.35 -3.26
CA ASP A 78 -3.26 6.46 -2.39
C ASP A 78 -3.00 5.88 -0.99
N ARG A 79 -2.41 4.68 -0.91
CA ARG A 79 -2.08 4.06 0.38
C ARG A 79 -1.09 4.88 1.20
N TYR A 80 -0.07 5.46 0.56
CA TYR A 80 0.86 6.35 1.25
C TYR A 80 0.18 7.62 1.71
N ALA A 81 -0.66 8.25 0.88
CA ALA A 81 -1.40 9.45 1.25
C ALA A 81 -2.30 9.21 2.47
N ARG A 82 -3.03 8.08 2.51
CA ARG A 82 -3.84 7.70 3.68
C ARG A 82 -3.01 7.47 4.95
N CYS A 83 -1.78 6.98 4.80
CA CYS A 83 -0.87 6.76 5.91
C CYS A 83 -0.19 8.03 6.44
N GLU A 84 -0.26 9.17 5.73
CA GLU A 84 0.36 10.43 6.18
C GLU A 84 -0.18 10.88 7.55
N VAL A 85 -1.44 10.53 7.86
CA VAL A 85 -2.07 10.78 9.16
C VAL A 85 -1.28 10.20 10.35
N ILE A 86 -0.55 9.09 10.16
CA ILE A 86 0.33 8.52 11.20
C ILE A 86 1.40 9.55 11.60
N VAL A 87 1.99 10.21 10.60
CA VAL A 87 3.06 11.19 10.78
C VAL A 87 2.50 12.48 11.36
N GLU A 88 1.34 12.94 10.87
CA GLU A 88 0.64 14.10 11.42
C GLU A 88 0.36 13.93 12.91
N ARG A 89 -0.28 12.82 13.31
CA ARG A 89 -0.57 12.51 14.72
C ARG A 89 0.72 12.45 15.56
N ALA A 90 1.79 11.87 15.04
CA ALA A 90 3.07 11.80 15.74
C ALA A 90 3.73 13.18 15.91
N VAL A 91 3.59 14.09 14.94
CA VAL A 91 4.02 15.49 15.07
C VAL A 91 3.20 16.22 16.13
N GLU A 92 1.87 16.06 16.14
CA GLU A 92 0.99 16.66 17.14
C GLU A 92 1.33 16.20 18.57
N ARG A 93 1.69 14.92 18.73
CA ARG A 93 2.17 14.36 20.01
C ARG A 93 3.59 14.77 20.39
N GLY A 94 4.34 15.42 19.48
CA GLY A 94 5.73 15.82 19.68
C GLY A 94 6.75 14.69 19.55
N GLU A 95 6.37 13.56 18.96
CA GLU A 95 7.26 12.42 18.71
C GLU A 95 8.18 12.65 17.49
N LEU A 96 7.77 13.53 16.58
CA LEU A 96 8.51 13.87 15.36
C LEU A 96 8.66 15.39 15.20
N PRO A 97 9.75 15.86 14.56
CA PRO A 97 9.83 17.24 14.09
C PRO A 97 8.74 17.54 13.05
N SER A 98 8.21 18.77 13.06
CA SER A 98 7.14 19.22 12.15
C SER A 98 7.52 19.28 10.67
N HIS A 99 8.80 19.16 10.34
CA HIS A 99 9.31 19.15 8.97
C HIS A 99 9.63 17.73 8.46
N THR A 100 9.17 16.70 9.16
CA THR A 100 9.33 15.31 8.73
C THR A 100 8.63 15.08 7.40
N ASP A 101 9.36 14.55 6.42
CA ASP A 101 8.79 14.09 5.15
C ASP A 101 8.04 12.77 5.40
N ALA A 102 6.70 12.85 5.46
CA ALA A 102 5.84 11.74 5.82
C ALA A 102 6.02 10.56 4.88
N ARG A 103 6.03 10.83 3.58
CA ARG A 103 6.19 9.82 2.54
C ARG A 103 7.51 9.07 2.68
N ARG A 104 8.64 9.79 2.85
CA ARG A 104 9.94 9.13 3.02
C ARG A 104 10.01 8.27 4.27
N LEU A 105 9.42 8.74 5.37
CA LEU A 105 9.36 7.97 6.62
C LEU A 105 8.57 6.67 6.42
N LEU A 106 7.38 6.76 5.80
CA LEU A 106 6.53 5.61 5.53
C LEU A 106 7.23 4.60 4.60
N ILE A 107 7.82 5.05 3.50
CA ILE A 107 8.62 4.20 2.60
C ILE A 107 9.77 3.52 3.37
N ALA A 108 10.54 4.28 4.14
CA ALA A 108 11.66 3.73 4.91
C ALA A 108 11.19 2.68 5.94
N SER A 109 9.99 2.85 6.49
CA SER A 109 9.43 1.92 7.47
C SER A 109 8.91 0.62 6.87
N THR A 110 8.33 0.64 5.66
CA THR A 110 7.67 -0.52 5.05
C THR A 110 8.51 -1.24 4.00
N ALA A 111 9.47 -0.55 3.36
CA ALA A 111 10.32 -1.11 2.31
C ALA A 111 11.06 -2.41 2.69
N PRO A 112 11.56 -2.61 3.94
CA PRO A 112 12.21 -3.87 4.31
C PRO A 112 11.31 -5.10 4.13
N LEU A 113 10.00 -5.00 4.38
CA LEU A 113 9.07 -6.12 4.20
C LEU A 113 8.93 -6.49 2.73
N TYR A 114 8.72 -5.52 1.85
CA TYR A 114 8.66 -5.75 0.41
C TYR A 114 9.98 -6.30 -0.12
N HIS A 115 11.12 -5.85 0.41
CA HIS A 115 12.42 -6.35 -0.03
C HIS A 115 12.71 -7.79 0.41
N GLN A 116 12.18 -8.23 1.57
CA GLN A 116 12.44 -9.56 2.12
C GLN A 116 11.43 -10.62 1.70
N LEU A 117 10.17 -10.22 1.46
CA LEU A 117 9.06 -11.15 1.25
C LEU A 117 8.60 -11.24 -0.21
N VAL A 118 9.04 -10.35 -1.10
CA VAL A 118 8.64 -10.27 -2.52
C VAL A 118 9.88 -10.43 -3.40
#